data_AF-A0A4U5NK09-F1
#
_entry.id   AF-A0A4U5NK09-F1
#
_cell.length_a   1.000
_cell.length_b   1.000
_cell.length_c   1.000
_cell.angle_alpha   90.00
_cell.angle_beta   90.00
_cell.angle_gamma   90.00
#
_symmetry.space_group_name_H-M   'P 1'
#
loop_
_entity.id
_entity.type
_entity.pdbx_description
1 polymer ?
#
loop_
_entity_poly.entity_id
_entity_poly.type
_entity_poly.pdbx_seq_one_letter_code
_entity_poly.pdbx_strand_id
1 'polypeptide(L)'
;MPKYLGCEVDIVTTSCIVQELEKLGKNLFGALNICKQFDVVPCRHKPAKAASDCQLNLARRAERPEEKKFIMATQQQSVLEKLREMKHVPALFIRFNAILFDKLGLKEDNSEHKNEDELKRLQEMKKSILGIEERGPRKRKGPKGPNPLSVKKKKVAPSPAPKKPEGGDAAKPEKKKRRRKNKAAASKAPGAPTEAIESKE
;
A
#
# COMPACT_ATOMS: atom_id res chain seq x y z
N MET A 1 6.98 2.15 -27.64
CA MET A 1 7.49 3.15 -26.67
C MET A 1 6.99 4.57 -26.93
N PRO A 2 7.04 5.12 -28.16
CA PRO A 2 6.65 6.53 -28.40
C PRO A 2 5.22 6.86 -27.94
N LYS A 3 4.26 5.96 -28.17
CA LYS A 3 2.87 6.10 -27.68
C LYS A 3 2.73 6.20 -26.17
N TYR A 4 3.61 5.56 -25.40
CA TYR A 4 3.55 5.54 -23.94
C TYR A 4 4.17 6.79 -23.32
N LEU A 5 5.25 7.31 -23.94
CA LEU A 5 5.97 8.48 -23.43
C LEU A 5 5.45 9.80 -24.02
N GLY A 6 4.63 9.76 -25.07
CA GLY A 6 4.08 10.96 -25.72
C GLY A 6 5.13 11.77 -26.50
N CYS A 7 6.33 11.24 -26.66
CA CYS A 7 7.47 11.87 -27.32
C CYS A 7 8.17 10.87 -28.25
N GLU A 8 9.07 11.38 -29.10
CA GLU A 8 10.03 10.54 -29.81
C GLU A 8 11.04 9.95 -28.82
N VAL A 9 11.42 8.69 -29.03
CA VAL A 9 12.22 7.92 -28.08
C VAL A 9 13.24 7.10 -28.83
N ASP A 10 14.51 7.34 -28.54
CA ASP A 10 15.62 6.51 -29.01
C ASP A 10 15.85 5.37 -28.03
N ILE A 11 15.67 4.14 -28.52
CA ILE A 11 15.93 2.93 -27.74
C ILE A 11 17.35 2.49 -28.06
N VAL A 12 18.16 2.33 -27.02
CA VAL A 12 19.55 1.91 -27.13
C VAL A 12 19.81 0.67 -26.29
N THR A 13 20.80 -0.12 -26.70
CA THR A 13 21.27 -1.30 -25.96
C THR A 13 22.75 -1.15 -25.62
N THR A 14 23.28 -1.99 -24.74
CA THR A 14 24.73 -2.03 -24.47
C THR A 14 25.35 -3.31 -25.01
N SER A 15 26.63 -3.25 -25.36
CA SER A 15 27.35 -4.42 -25.86
C SER A 15 27.36 -5.59 -24.86
N CYS A 16 27.33 -5.32 -23.56
CA CYS A 16 27.27 -6.37 -22.54
C CYS A 16 25.91 -7.08 -22.49
N ILE A 17 24.80 -6.36 -22.73
CA ILE A 17 23.46 -6.99 -22.84
C ILE A 17 23.42 -7.92 -24.05
N VAL A 18 23.93 -7.47 -25.20
CA VAL A 18 23.98 -8.30 -26.42
C VAL A 18 24.79 -9.57 -26.19
N GLN A 19 25.99 -9.45 -25.59
CA GLN A 19 26.83 -10.61 -25.30
C GLN A 19 26.24 -11.54 -24.24
N GLU A 20 25.49 -11.04 -23.27
CA GLU A 20 24.79 -11.88 -22.30
C GLU A 20 23.65 -12.66 -22.96
N LEU A 21 22.86 -12.01 -23.83
CA LEU A 21 21.81 -12.68 -24.59
C LEU A 21 22.37 -13.76 -25.52
N GLU A 22 23.54 -13.53 -26.12
CA GLU A 22 24.24 -14.54 -26.92
C GLU A 22 24.67 -15.75 -26.08
N LYS A 23 25.12 -15.53 -24.84
CA LYS A 23 25.45 -16.62 -23.89
C LYS A 23 24.22 -17.40 -23.42
N LEU A 24 23.09 -16.73 -23.23
CA LEU A 24 21.82 -17.36 -22.83
C LEU A 24 21.19 -18.19 -23.95
N GLY A 25 21.56 -17.93 -25.21
CA GLY A 25 21.34 -18.83 -26.34
C GLY A 25 19.90 -18.89 -26.85
N LYS A 26 19.46 -20.09 -27.25
CA LYS A 26 18.27 -20.30 -28.10
C LYS A 26 16.96 -19.77 -27.49
N ASN A 27 16.81 -19.86 -26.16
CA ASN A 27 15.59 -19.45 -25.46
C ASN A 27 15.31 -17.94 -25.60
N LEU A 28 16.35 -17.13 -25.78
CA LEU A 28 16.26 -15.67 -25.88
C LEU A 28 16.69 -15.15 -27.26
N PHE A 29 16.68 -16.01 -28.29
CA PHE A 29 17.08 -15.62 -29.64
C PHE A 29 16.20 -14.50 -30.23
N GLY A 30 14.89 -14.54 -29.96
CA GLY A 30 13.99 -13.47 -30.36
C GLY A 30 14.36 -12.12 -29.73
N ALA A 31 14.71 -12.13 -28.44
CA ALA A 31 15.17 -10.92 -27.75
C ALA A 31 16.51 -10.43 -28.30
N LEU A 32 17.44 -11.33 -28.61
CA LEU A 32 18.71 -10.99 -29.24
C LEU A 32 18.52 -10.27 -30.58
N ASN A 33 17.61 -10.78 -31.43
CA ASN A 33 17.35 -10.18 -32.74
C ASN A 33 16.75 -8.77 -32.60
N ILE A 34 15.84 -8.58 -31.65
CA ILE A 34 15.26 -7.26 -31.34
C ILE A 34 16.34 -6.31 -30.83
N CYS A 35 17.22 -6.76 -29.91
CA CYS A 35 18.30 -5.92 -29.38
C CYS A 35 19.30 -5.48 -30.47
N LYS A 36 19.54 -6.31 -31.48
CA LYS A 36 20.43 -6.00 -32.61
C LYS A 36 19.87 -4.95 -33.57
N GLN A 37 18.57 -4.67 -33.52
CA GLN A 37 17.94 -3.61 -34.32
C GLN A 37 18.16 -2.20 -33.74
N PHE A 38 18.52 -2.12 -32.47
CA PHE A 38 18.73 -0.86 -31.76
C PHE A 38 20.21 -0.48 -31.70
N ASP A 39 20.48 0.81 -31.56
CA ASP A 39 21.84 1.33 -31.48
C ASP A 39 22.55 0.84 -30.23
N VAL A 40 23.82 0.44 -30.40
CA VAL A 40 24.64 -0.08 -29.31
C VAL A 40 25.48 1.05 -28.73
N VAL A 41 25.21 1.40 -27.48
CA VAL A 41 26.02 2.33 -26.69
C VAL A 41 27.24 1.58 -26.12
N PRO A 42 28.47 2.06 -26.37
CA PRO A 42 29.67 1.41 -25.88
C PRO A 42 29.83 1.57 -24.36
N CYS A 43 29.94 0.46 -23.65
CA CYS A 43 30.31 0.44 -22.24
C CYS A 43 31.84 0.52 -22.06
N ARG A 44 32.32 1.23 -21.04
CA ARG A 44 33.77 1.41 -20.77
C ARG A 44 34.44 0.27 -19.97
N HIS A 45 33.78 -0.86 -19.79
CA HIS A 45 34.36 -2.00 -19.07
C HIS A 45 34.70 -3.17 -20.01
N LYS A 46 35.96 -3.60 -19.92
CA LYS A 46 36.49 -4.83 -20.52
C LYS A 46 37.06 -5.67 -19.36
N PRO A 47 36.75 -6.97 -19.22
CA PRO A 47 35.83 -7.80 -20.02
C PRO A 47 34.35 -7.42 -19.83
N ALA A 48 33.47 -7.98 -20.65
CA ALA A 48 32.03 -7.77 -20.52
C ALA A 48 31.52 -8.31 -19.19
N LYS A 49 30.76 -7.46 -18.48
CA LYS A 49 30.16 -7.77 -17.18
C LYS A 49 28.71 -8.24 -17.39
N ALA A 50 28.09 -8.72 -16.31
CA ALA A 50 26.65 -8.95 -16.29
C ALA A 50 25.89 -7.66 -16.66
N ALA A 51 24.75 -7.82 -17.34
CA ALA A 51 23.88 -6.75 -17.79
C ALA A 51 23.41 -5.87 -16.65
N SER A 52 23.11 -6.46 -15.49
CA SER A 52 22.75 -5.75 -14.26
C SER A 52 23.84 -4.77 -13.83
N ASP A 53 25.08 -5.23 -13.74
CA ASP A 53 26.23 -4.41 -13.36
C ASP A 53 26.56 -3.37 -14.43
N CYS A 54 26.39 -3.71 -15.71
CA CYS A 54 26.54 -2.78 -16.83
C CYS A 54 25.52 -1.63 -16.73
N GLN A 55 24.25 -1.95 -16.45
CA GLN A 55 23.19 -0.96 -16.25
C GLN A 55 23.52 -0.03 -15.08
N LEU A 56 23.94 -0.58 -13.94
CA LEU A 56 24.31 0.23 -12.77
C LEU A 56 25.52 1.13 -13.05
N ASN A 57 26.52 0.63 -13.77
CA ASN A 57 27.68 1.45 -14.16
C ASN A 57 27.28 2.59 -15.11
N LEU A 58 26.34 2.35 -16.02
CA LEU A 58 25.82 3.38 -16.91
C LEU A 58 25.01 4.43 -16.13
N ALA A 59 24.15 3.99 -15.21
CA ALA A 59 23.36 4.87 -14.36
C ALA A 59 24.25 5.76 -13.47
N ARG A 60 25.31 5.22 -12.86
CA ARG A 60 26.29 6.00 -12.08
C ARG A 60 26.99 7.05 -12.93
N ARG A 61 27.32 6.74 -14.19
CA ARG A 61 27.97 7.69 -15.09
C ARG A 61 27.05 8.83 -15.52
N ALA A 62 25.74 8.55 -15.65
CA ALA A 62 24.74 9.55 -16.00
C ALA A 62 24.55 10.65 -14.92
N GLU A 63 25.20 10.54 -13.75
CA GLU A 63 25.27 11.63 -12.76
C GLU A 63 26.09 12.81 -13.27
N ARG A 64 27.09 12.54 -14.13
CA ARG A 64 27.95 13.60 -14.67
C ARG A 64 27.21 14.39 -15.74
N PRO A 65 27.29 15.73 -15.73
CA PRO A 65 26.55 16.57 -16.68
C PRO A 65 27.02 16.41 -18.13
N GLU A 66 28.27 16.00 -18.35
CA GLU A 66 28.86 15.76 -19.67
C GLU A 66 28.42 14.44 -20.34
N GLU A 67 27.86 13.50 -19.57
CA GLU A 67 27.47 12.18 -20.05
C GLU A 67 25.98 12.18 -20.45
N LYS A 68 25.62 11.29 -21.38
CA LYS A 68 24.22 11.17 -21.83
C LYS A 68 23.35 10.66 -20.68
N LYS A 69 22.18 11.28 -20.51
CA LYS A 69 21.16 10.85 -19.54
C LYS A 69 20.31 9.76 -20.17
N PHE A 70 20.05 8.69 -19.43
CA PHE A 70 19.26 7.57 -19.88
C PHE A 70 18.09 7.32 -18.94
N ILE A 71 17.01 6.77 -19.49
CA ILE A 71 15.92 6.16 -18.72
C ILE A 71 16.16 4.65 -18.75
N MET A 72 16.25 4.02 -17.60
CA MET A 72 16.66 2.62 -17.52
C MET A 72 15.46 1.67 -17.55
N ALA A 73 15.33 0.87 -18.62
CA ALA A 73 14.28 -0.14 -18.70
C ALA A 73 14.77 -1.48 -18.14
N THR A 74 14.25 -1.92 -16.99
CA THR A 74 14.63 -3.19 -16.36
C THR A 74 13.48 -3.84 -15.61
N GLN A 75 13.43 -5.18 -15.62
CA GLN A 75 12.51 -5.98 -14.79
C GLN A 75 13.20 -6.55 -13.54
N GLN A 76 14.51 -6.35 -13.40
CA GLN A 76 15.26 -6.91 -12.28
C GLN A 76 15.09 -6.03 -11.04
N GLN A 77 14.49 -6.60 -10.00
CA GLN A 77 14.22 -5.92 -8.74
C GLN A 77 15.49 -5.40 -8.07
N SER A 78 16.59 -6.17 -8.13
CA SER A 78 17.89 -5.78 -7.57
C SER A 78 18.52 -4.55 -8.24
N VAL A 79 18.25 -4.33 -9.53
CA VAL A 79 18.70 -3.15 -10.26
C VAL A 79 17.77 -1.97 -9.96
N LEU A 80 16.47 -2.19 -9.91
CA LEU A 80 15.48 -1.16 -9.55
C LEU A 80 15.74 -0.57 -8.17
N GLU A 81 16.01 -1.39 -7.15
CA GLU A 81 16.30 -0.91 -5.80
C GLU A 81 17.53 0.01 -5.75
N LYS A 82 18.59 -0.37 -6.45
CA LYS A 82 19.81 0.45 -6.56
C LYS A 82 19.57 1.72 -7.40
N LEU A 83 18.72 1.66 -8.42
CA LEU A 83 18.31 2.84 -9.18
C LEU A 83 17.47 3.80 -8.35
N ARG A 84 16.62 3.31 -7.44
CA ARG A 84 15.87 4.17 -6.51
C ARG A 84 16.77 4.90 -5.52
N GLU A 85 17.85 4.25 -5.10
CA GLU A 85 18.90 4.89 -4.29
C GLU A 85 19.57 6.03 -5.09
N MET A 86 19.82 5.79 -6.38
CA MET A 86 20.36 6.76 -7.33
C MET A 86 19.28 7.69 -7.89
N LYS A 87 18.90 8.72 -7.11
CA LYS A 87 17.80 9.66 -7.41
C LYS A 87 17.86 10.41 -8.76
N HIS A 88 18.94 10.29 -9.53
CA HIS A 88 19.14 10.98 -10.81
C HIS A 88 18.74 10.16 -12.05
N VAL A 89 18.46 8.86 -11.93
CA VAL A 89 18.14 8.00 -13.08
C VAL A 89 16.75 7.36 -12.96
N PRO A 90 15.76 7.76 -13.77
CA PRO A 90 14.44 7.15 -13.76
C PRO A 90 14.51 5.73 -14.34
N ALA A 91 13.71 4.83 -13.78
CA ALA A 91 13.58 3.46 -14.26
C ALA A 91 12.19 3.18 -14.84
N LEU A 92 12.13 2.29 -15.82
CA LEU A 92 10.91 1.78 -16.47
C LEU A 92 10.82 0.28 -16.26
N PHE A 93 9.64 -0.20 -15.88
CA PHE A 93 9.36 -1.64 -15.73
C PHE A 93 7.94 -1.95 -16.23
N ILE A 94 7.64 -3.23 -16.45
CA ILE A 94 6.36 -3.66 -17.03
C ILE A 94 5.61 -4.49 -15.99
N ARG A 95 4.41 -4.04 -15.61
CA ARG A 95 3.46 -4.80 -14.78
C ARG A 95 2.03 -4.62 -15.28
N PHE A 96 1.22 -5.66 -15.15
CA PHE A 96 -0.20 -5.63 -15.55
C PHE A 96 -0.43 -5.14 -17.00
N ASN A 97 0.44 -5.55 -17.93
CA ASN A 97 0.43 -5.11 -19.34
C ASN A 97 0.59 -3.59 -19.54
N ALA A 98 1.06 -2.87 -18.52
CA ALA A 98 1.39 -1.46 -18.59
C ALA A 98 2.88 -1.24 -18.33
N ILE A 99 3.43 -0.22 -18.97
CA ILE A 99 4.78 0.29 -18.67
C ILE A 99 4.62 1.33 -17.56
N LEU A 100 5.29 1.11 -16.45
CA LEU A 100 5.27 1.99 -15.28
C LEU A 100 6.63 2.67 -15.14
N PHE A 101 6.59 3.95 -14.83
CA PHE A 101 7.76 4.66 -14.32
C PHE A 101 7.94 4.35 -12.85
N ASP A 102 9.14 3.93 -12.49
CA ASP A 102 9.57 3.99 -11.11
C ASP A 102 9.71 5.46 -10.76
N LYS A 103 9.01 5.88 -9.71
CA LYS A 103 9.08 7.26 -9.26
C LYS A 103 10.52 7.48 -8.84
N LEU A 104 11.23 8.35 -9.57
CA LEU A 104 12.40 8.99 -9.00
C LEU A 104 11.98 9.46 -7.61
N GLY A 105 12.82 9.25 -6.62
CA GLY A 105 12.74 10.03 -5.41
C GLY A 105 13.02 11.49 -5.80
N LEU A 106 12.05 12.15 -6.46
CA LEU A 106 11.61 13.46 -6.06
C LEU A 106 11.65 13.34 -4.55
N LYS A 107 12.71 13.89 -3.95
CA LYS A 107 12.64 14.28 -2.55
C LYS A 107 11.25 14.85 -2.45
N GLU A 108 10.40 14.32 -1.56
CA GLU A 108 9.15 14.95 -1.21
C GLU A 108 9.47 16.43 -1.21
N ASP A 109 9.06 17.11 -2.28
CA ASP A 109 9.52 18.47 -2.45
C ASP A 109 8.97 19.07 -1.17
N ASN A 110 9.78 19.82 -0.44
CA ASN A 110 9.28 20.57 0.71
C ASN A 110 8.03 21.41 0.34
N SER A 111 7.58 21.42 -0.92
CA SER A 111 6.17 21.51 -1.34
C SER A 111 5.13 20.96 -0.36
N GLU A 112 5.28 19.79 0.29
CA GLU A 112 4.28 19.36 1.29
C GLU A 112 4.28 20.30 2.50
N HIS A 113 5.45 20.72 2.99
CA HIS A 113 5.58 21.72 4.04
C HIS A 113 5.20 23.15 3.59
N LYS A 114 5.47 23.52 2.34
CA LYS A 114 5.03 24.81 1.76
C LYS A 114 3.51 24.85 1.62
N ASN A 115 2.90 23.71 1.26
CA ASN A 115 1.45 23.56 1.19
C ASN A 115 0.83 23.69 2.58
N GLU A 116 1.44 23.19 3.66
CA GLU A 116 0.91 23.36 5.01
C GLU A 116 0.84 24.82 5.45
N ASP A 117 1.87 25.62 5.19
CA ASP A 117 1.89 27.03 5.55
C ASP A 117 0.99 27.89 4.65
N GLU A 118 0.89 27.57 3.36
CA GLU A 118 -0.09 28.17 2.47
C GLU A 118 -1.54 27.79 2.85
N LEU A 119 -1.78 26.54 3.26
CA LEU A 119 -3.07 26.08 3.76
C LEU A 119 -3.46 26.80 5.06
N LYS A 120 -2.53 27.02 5.99
CA LYS A 120 -2.76 27.80 7.21
C LYS A 120 -3.13 29.25 6.87
N ARG A 121 -2.39 29.91 5.98
CA ARG A 121 -2.71 31.27 5.50
C ARG A 121 -4.10 31.34 4.85
N LEU A 122 -4.44 30.36 4.02
CA LEU A 122 -5.77 30.27 3.40
C LEU A 122 -6.87 30.01 4.44
N GLN A 123 -6.61 29.26 5.50
CA GLN A 123 -7.55 29.05 6.61
C GLN A 123 -7.75 30.33 7.43
N GLU A 124 -6.69 31.08 7.71
CA GLU A 124 -6.75 32.39 8.39
C GLU A 124 -7.53 33.42 7.57
N MET A 125 -7.26 33.50 6.26
CA MET A 125 -8.03 34.36 5.34
C MET A 125 -9.50 33.95 5.26
N LYS A 126 -9.81 32.64 5.26
CA LYS A 126 -11.20 32.17 5.34
C LYS A 126 -11.88 32.56 6.65
N LYS A 127 -11.18 32.49 7.78
CA LYS A 127 -11.70 32.90 9.11
C LYS A 127 -11.99 34.40 9.16
N SER A 128 -11.12 35.24 8.60
CA SER A 128 -11.30 36.70 8.60
C SER A 128 -12.39 37.18 7.64
N ILE A 129 -12.56 36.52 6.48
CA ILE A 129 -13.55 36.93 5.46
C ILE A 129 -14.95 36.38 5.75
N LEU A 130 -15.06 35.12 6.21
CA LEU A 130 -16.36 34.45 6.37
C LEU A 130 -16.92 34.52 7.80
N GLY A 131 -16.17 35.05 8.77
CA GLY A 131 -16.63 35.16 10.17
C GLY A 131 -17.07 33.83 10.79
N ILE A 132 -16.56 32.71 10.28
CA ILE A 132 -16.83 31.39 10.86
C ILE A 132 -15.91 31.24 12.06
N GLU A 133 -16.33 31.81 13.19
CA GLU A 133 -15.85 31.37 14.49
C GLU A 133 -16.10 29.86 14.59
N GLU A 134 -15.10 29.12 15.04
CA GLU A 134 -15.27 27.72 15.41
C GLU A 134 -16.40 27.67 16.44
N ARG A 135 -17.59 27.26 15.98
CA ARG A 135 -18.73 27.05 16.87
C ARG A 135 -18.26 26.05 17.91
N GLY A 136 -17.98 26.54 19.12
CA GLY A 136 -17.59 25.73 20.25
C GLY A 136 -18.55 24.55 20.41
N PRO A 137 -18.12 23.45 21.06
CA PRO A 137 -18.89 22.22 21.13
C PRO A 137 -20.33 22.54 21.56
N ARG A 138 -21.27 22.36 20.63
CA ARG A 138 -22.69 22.63 20.87
C ARG A 138 -23.08 21.85 22.12
N LYS A 139 -23.48 22.55 23.19
CA LYS A 139 -23.99 21.92 24.40
C LYS A 139 -25.06 20.92 23.97
N ARG A 140 -24.79 19.63 24.19
CA ARG A 140 -25.74 18.56 23.88
C ARG A 140 -27.03 18.90 24.63
N LYS A 141 -28.15 19.02 23.91
CA LYS A 141 -29.45 19.11 24.56
C LYS A 141 -29.53 17.91 25.50
N GLY A 142 -29.77 18.18 26.79
CA GLY A 142 -29.86 17.14 27.82
C GLY A 142 -30.84 16.04 27.40
N PRO A 143 -30.81 14.88 28.07
CA PRO A 143 -31.72 13.78 27.74
C PRO A 143 -33.14 14.34 27.66
N LYS A 144 -33.75 14.22 26.47
CA LYS A 144 -35.16 14.54 26.30
C LYS A 144 -35.92 13.68 27.31
N GLY A 145 -36.91 14.28 27.99
CA GLY A 145 -37.67 13.65 29.06
C GLY A 145 -38.12 12.22 28.71
N PRO A 146 -38.44 11.39 29.72
CA PRO A 146 -38.64 9.96 29.54
C PRO A 146 -39.59 9.69 28.38
N ASN A 147 -39.14 8.83 27.46
CA ASN A 147 -39.85 8.44 26.26
C ASN A 147 -41.33 8.18 26.61
N PRO A 148 -42.30 8.86 25.97
CA PRO A 148 -43.71 8.77 26.33
C PRO A 148 -44.31 7.35 26.24
N LEU A 149 -43.63 6.42 25.57
CA LEU A 149 -44.00 4.99 25.54
C LEU A 149 -43.48 4.17 26.75
N SER A 150 -42.66 4.77 27.62
CA SER A 150 -41.98 4.11 28.74
C SER A 150 -42.63 4.37 30.11
N VAL A 151 -43.76 5.07 30.15
CA VAL A 151 -44.58 5.18 31.37
C VAL A 151 -45.36 3.87 31.51
N LYS A 152 -44.85 2.95 32.33
CA LYS A 152 -45.65 1.80 32.79
C LYS A 152 -46.90 2.37 33.46
N LYS A 153 -48.08 2.04 32.92
CA LYS A 153 -49.38 2.48 33.44
C LYS A 153 -49.42 2.32 34.97
N LYS A 154 -49.80 3.37 35.68
CA LYS A 154 -50.00 3.36 37.13
C LYS A 154 -51.03 2.28 37.45
N LYS A 155 -50.61 1.22 38.15
CA LYS A 155 -51.53 0.21 38.67
C LYS A 155 -52.39 0.89 39.73
N VAL A 156 -53.69 1.00 39.46
CA VAL A 156 -54.69 1.34 40.48
C VAL A 156 -54.72 0.18 41.45
N ALA A 157 -54.41 0.42 42.72
CA ALA A 157 -54.57 -0.58 43.77
C ALA A 157 -56.09 -0.75 44.02
N PRO A 158 -56.65 -1.96 43.95
CA PRO A 158 -58.03 -2.20 44.35
C PRO A 158 -58.15 -2.10 45.88
N SER A 159 -59.19 -1.42 46.35
CA SER A 159 -59.60 -1.31 47.75
C SER A 159 -59.91 -2.70 48.35
N PRO A 160 -59.72 -2.90 49.68
CA PRO A 160 -59.74 -4.24 50.27
C PRO A 160 -61.15 -4.67 50.69
N ALA A 161 -61.52 -5.92 50.39
CA ALA A 161 -62.28 -6.88 51.22
C ALA A 161 -62.54 -8.18 50.41
N PRO A 162 -62.89 -9.35 51.01
CA PRO A 162 -62.07 -10.14 51.93
C PRO A 162 -62.02 -11.68 51.60
N LYS A 163 -61.02 -12.38 52.18
CA LYS A 163 -60.95 -13.82 52.60
C LYS A 163 -60.78 -15.00 51.59
N LYS A 164 -59.61 -15.67 51.76
CA LYS A 164 -59.27 -17.15 51.77
C LYS A 164 -59.49 -18.02 50.49
N PRO A 165 -58.91 -19.24 50.37
CA PRO A 165 -57.54 -19.72 50.66
C PRO A 165 -56.90 -20.55 49.49
N GLU A 166 -55.59 -20.80 49.63
CA GLU A 166 -54.75 -21.95 49.23
C GLU A 166 -55.07 -22.86 48.02
N GLY A 167 -54.03 -23.12 47.20
CA GLY A 167 -53.87 -24.38 46.47
C GLY A 167 -53.17 -24.30 45.09
N GLY A 168 -52.10 -25.10 44.92
CA GLY A 168 -51.89 -25.86 43.68
C GLY A 168 -50.91 -25.32 42.61
N ASP A 169 -49.72 -25.92 42.62
CA ASP A 169 -48.94 -26.49 41.52
C ASP A 169 -48.55 -25.74 40.22
N ALA A 170 -47.26 -25.92 39.93
CA ALA A 170 -46.63 -26.24 38.64
C ALA A 170 -46.90 -25.35 37.41
N ALA A 171 -45.81 -24.74 36.91
CA ALA A 171 -45.21 -25.09 35.61
C ALA A 171 -44.33 -23.94 35.08
N LYS A 172 -43.05 -24.25 34.86
CA LYS A 172 -42.19 -23.56 33.89
C LYS A 172 -42.34 -24.31 32.56
N PRO A 173 -42.42 -23.66 31.40
CA PRO A 173 -41.28 -23.64 30.46
C PRO A 173 -41.32 -22.33 29.61
N GLU A 174 -40.47 -21.95 28.67
CA GLU A 174 -39.23 -22.39 28.05
C GLU A 174 -38.73 -21.11 27.33
N LYS A 175 -37.44 -20.81 27.35
CA LYS A 175 -36.84 -19.80 26.46
C LYS A 175 -35.96 -20.52 25.42
N LYS A 176 -36.47 -20.61 24.19
CA LYS A 176 -35.74 -20.81 22.92
C LYS A 176 -36.31 -19.77 21.95
N LYS A 177 -35.62 -19.18 20.98
CA LYS A 177 -34.34 -19.37 20.28
C LYS A 177 -34.19 -18.07 19.46
N ARG A 178 -32.98 -17.53 19.24
CA ARG A 178 -32.20 -17.57 17.97
C ARG A 178 -31.17 -16.44 18.15
N ARG A 179 -29.83 -16.57 18.17
CA ARG A 179 -28.80 -17.29 17.39
C ARG A 179 -28.57 -16.76 15.97
N ARG A 180 -27.50 -15.96 15.81
CA ARG A 180 -26.55 -15.81 14.67
C ARG A 180 -25.52 -14.75 15.11
N LYS A 181 -24.33 -15.05 15.67
CA LYS A 181 -23.11 -15.71 15.17
C LYS A 181 -22.44 -14.95 14.00
N ASN A 182 -21.27 -14.37 14.30
CA ASN A 182 -19.98 -14.45 13.58
C ASN A 182 -18.93 -13.70 14.44
N LYS A 183 -18.17 -14.38 15.31
CA LYS A 183 -16.93 -15.17 15.08
C LYS A 183 -15.78 -14.31 14.55
N ALA A 184 -15.06 -13.70 15.48
CA ALA A 184 -13.69 -13.22 15.30
C ALA A 184 -12.71 -14.43 15.26
N ALA A 185 -11.71 -14.28 14.41
CA ALA A 185 -10.37 -14.88 14.40
C ALA A 185 -10.21 -16.39 14.72
N ALA A 186 -9.94 -17.13 13.65
CA ALA A 186 -9.31 -18.45 13.68
C ALA A 186 -7.80 -18.28 14.00
N SER A 187 -7.27 -19.09 14.94
CA SER A 187 -6.41 -20.27 14.70
C SER A 187 -4.92 -19.98 14.49
N LYS A 188 -4.09 -20.34 15.49
CA LYS A 188 -2.71 -20.78 15.27
C LYS A 188 -2.21 -21.68 16.42
N ALA A 189 -2.14 -22.98 16.16
CA ALA A 189 -1.18 -23.94 16.70
C ALA A 189 -1.15 -25.13 15.71
N PRO A 190 0.02 -25.74 15.46
CA PRO A 190 0.31 -26.98 16.17
C PRO A 190 1.75 -27.08 16.66
N GLY A 191 1.94 -27.85 17.72
CA GLY A 191 3.25 -28.22 18.26
C GLY A 191 3.88 -29.43 17.57
N ALA A 192 5.17 -29.61 17.81
CA ALA A 192 5.94 -30.82 17.53
C ALA A 192 6.62 -31.26 18.85
N PRO A 193 6.63 -32.57 19.18
CA PRO A 193 7.50 -33.11 20.22
C PRO A 193 8.69 -33.85 19.58
N THR A 194 9.84 -33.86 20.24
CA THR A 194 10.61 -35.08 20.56
C THR A 194 11.78 -34.72 21.46
N GLU A 195 11.93 -35.52 22.52
CA GLU A 195 12.84 -35.41 23.65
C GLU A 195 14.28 -35.84 23.32
N ALA A 196 15.18 -35.38 24.18
CA ALA A 196 16.60 -35.68 24.21
C ALA A 196 16.88 -37.13 24.66
N ILE A 197 17.94 -37.72 24.10
CA ILE A 197 18.64 -38.87 24.67
C ILE A 197 20.12 -38.50 24.82
N GLU A 198 20.60 -38.73 26.02
CA GLU A 198 21.94 -38.50 26.58
C GLU A 198 22.89 -39.67 26.25
N SER A 199 24.20 -39.42 26.39
CA SER A 199 25.31 -40.35 26.75
C SER A 199 26.45 -40.63 25.74
N LYS A 200 27.69 -40.40 26.27
CA LYS A 200 28.99 -41.12 26.16
C LYS A 200 29.46 -41.58 24.75
N GLU A 201 30.70 -41.39 24.31
CA GLU A 201 32.04 -41.48 24.92
C GLU A 201 33.00 -40.42 24.34
#